data_AF-A0A7W0GG77-F1
#
_entry.id   AF-A0A7W0GG77-F1
#
_cell.length_a   1.000
_cell.length_b   1.000
_cell.length_c   1.000
_cell.angle_alpha   90.00
_cell.angle_beta   90.00
_cell.angle_gamma   90.00
#
_symmetry.space_group_name_H-M   'P 1'
#
loop_
_entity.id
_entity.type
_entity.pdbx_description
1 polymer ?
#
loop_
_entity_poly.entity_id
_entity_poly.type
_entity_poly.pdbx_seq_one_letter_code
_entity_poly.pdbx_strand_id
1 'polypeptide(L)'
;FDFFTESDESGAAAHDLMFGSDALIMGRQTYEGFAPAWSERAGTDEAADRMNAIKKYVVSNTLTDPSWTNTEVISGDDVVEQLRRLKESEGGQILQYGFGPVSRLLLDHGLLDELVIWLHPVLSGRATSEELLYRDGVQTRFDLVGTDVHSTGIILLTYRPRSG
;
A
#
# COMPACT_ATOMS: atom_id res chain seq x y z
N PHE A 1 -20.51 -0.35 -13.67
CA PHE A 1 -20.64 0.01 -12.25
C PHE A 1 -19.24 0.09 -11.70
N ASP A 2 -18.75 1.30 -11.49
CA ASP A 2 -17.49 1.53 -10.81
C ASP A 2 -17.78 1.59 -9.31
N PHE A 3 -17.33 0.57 -8.59
CA PHE A 3 -17.56 0.44 -7.15
C PHE A 3 -16.70 1.41 -6.33
N PHE A 4 -15.70 2.02 -6.96
CA PHE A 4 -14.75 2.93 -6.36
C PHE A 4 -15.06 4.37 -6.75
N THR A 5 -16.35 4.75 -6.74
CA THR A 5 -16.72 6.14 -6.99
C THR A 5 -16.03 7.01 -5.93
N GLU A 6 -14.91 7.63 -6.31
CA GLU A 6 -14.17 8.56 -5.47
C GLU A 6 -15.10 9.75 -5.19
N SER A 7 -15.51 9.89 -3.93
CA SER A 7 -15.99 11.18 -3.43
C SER A 7 -14.83 12.13 -3.21
N ASP A 8 -15.12 13.42 -3.15
CA ASP A 8 -14.13 14.45 -2.80
C ASP A 8 -13.37 14.10 -1.50
N GLU A 9 -14.05 13.51 -0.51
CA GLU A 9 -13.44 13.09 0.77
C GLU A 9 -12.43 11.95 0.59
N SER A 10 -12.84 10.88 -0.09
CA SER A 10 -11.96 9.74 -0.40
C SER A 10 -10.81 10.12 -1.35
N GLY A 11 -11.07 11.00 -2.31
CA GLY A 11 -10.04 11.52 -3.21
C GLY A 11 -9.00 12.35 -2.46
N ALA A 12 -9.46 13.24 -1.56
CA ALA A 12 -8.57 14.03 -0.70
C ALA A 12 -7.74 13.14 0.24
N ALA A 13 -8.34 12.13 0.87
CA ALA A 13 -7.60 11.21 1.74
C ALA A 13 -6.53 10.41 0.97
N ALA A 14 -6.85 9.92 -0.23
CA ALA A 14 -5.88 9.24 -1.09
C ALA A 14 -4.76 10.18 -1.56
N HIS A 15 -5.13 11.41 -1.91
CA HIS A 15 -4.19 12.48 -2.27
C HIS A 15 -3.22 12.76 -1.12
N ASP A 16 -3.72 13.04 0.09
CA ASP A 16 -2.88 13.39 1.23
C ASP A 16 -1.90 12.27 1.60
N LEU A 17 -2.34 11.01 1.54
CA LEU A 17 -1.46 9.85 1.73
C LEU A 17 -0.35 9.81 0.67
N MET A 18 -0.69 9.98 -0.60
CA MET A 18 0.29 9.92 -1.69
C MET A 18 1.28 11.09 -1.67
N PHE A 19 0.79 12.31 -1.45
CA PHE A 19 1.61 13.52 -1.46
C PHE A 19 2.44 13.67 -0.18
N GLY A 20 1.95 13.16 0.95
CA GLY A 20 2.70 13.12 2.21
C GLY A 20 3.76 12.01 2.30
N SER A 21 3.84 11.12 1.31
CA SER A 21 4.80 10.01 1.29
C SER A 21 6.00 10.34 0.43
N ASP A 22 7.19 9.92 0.83
CA ASP A 22 8.44 10.10 0.08
C ASP A 22 8.82 8.90 -0.77
N ALA A 23 8.32 7.72 -0.38
CA ALA A 23 8.49 6.48 -1.13
C ALA A 23 7.23 5.62 -1.07
N LEU A 24 7.09 4.77 -2.09
CA LEU A 24 6.07 3.74 -2.15
C LEU A 24 6.70 2.36 -2.02
N ILE A 25 6.00 1.46 -1.34
CA ILE A 25 6.36 0.03 -1.31
C ILE A 25 5.16 -0.83 -1.70
N MET A 26 5.39 -1.86 -2.51
CA MET A 26 4.32 -2.74 -2.96
C MET A 26 4.83 -4.13 -3.35
N GLY A 27 3.92 -5.09 -3.46
CA GLY A 27 4.22 -6.40 -4.04
C GLY A 27 4.06 -6.39 -5.56
N ARG A 28 4.56 -7.45 -6.21
CA ARG A 28 4.48 -7.62 -7.67
C ARG A 28 3.07 -7.42 -8.24
N GLN A 29 2.06 -8.05 -7.62
CA GLN A 29 0.68 -8.00 -8.16
C GLN A 29 0.11 -6.57 -8.16
N THR A 30 0.35 -5.81 -7.08
CA THR A 30 -0.03 -4.40 -7.01
C THR A 30 0.72 -3.58 -8.05
N TYR A 31 2.03 -3.82 -8.20
CA TYR A 31 2.85 -3.16 -9.22
C TYR A 31 2.31 -3.42 -10.64
N GLU A 32 2.00 -4.67 -10.99
CA GLU A 32 1.49 -5.05 -12.32
C GLU A 32 0.14 -4.38 -12.64
N GLY A 33 -0.72 -4.18 -11.63
CA GLY A 33 -1.97 -3.44 -11.80
C GLY A 33 -1.78 -1.92 -11.90
N PHE A 34 -0.81 -1.36 -11.17
CA PHE A 34 -0.60 0.08 -11.07
C PHE A 34 0.24 0.63 -12.24
N ALA A 35 1.30 -0.08 -12.63
CA ALA A 35 2.25 0.39 -13.65
C ALA A 35 1.57 0.87 -14.94
N PRO A 36 0.69 0.10 -15.63
CA PRO A 36 0.03 0.59 -16.83
C PRO A 36 -0.93 1.74 -16.53
N ALA A 37 -1.71 1.66 -15.44
CA ALA A 37 -2.73 2.65 -15.09
C ALA A 37 -2.14 4.06 -14.83
N TRP A 38 -0.94 4.13 -14.26
CA TRP A 38 -0.30 5.40 -13.88
C TRP A 38 0.73 5.89 -14.90
N SER A 39 1.50 4.99 -15.53
CA SER A 39 2.53 5.41 -16.49
C SER A 39 1.94 6.03 -17.76
N GLU A 40 0.80 5.52 -18.23
CA GLU A 40 0.09 6.07 -19.41
C GLU A 40 -0.53 7.45 -19.16
N ARG A 41 -0.72 7.81 -17.89
CA ARG A 41 -1.27 9.10 -17.43
C ARG A 41 -0.21 10.15 -17.09
N ALA A 42 1.07 9.89 -17.35
CA ALA A 42 2.11 10.89 -17.11
C ALA A 42 1.81 12.19 -17.89
N GLY A 43 1.83 13.33 -17.19
CA GLY A 43 1.51 14.66 -17.73
C GLY A 43 0.02 14.96 -17.90
N THR A 44 -0.89 14.08 -17.47
CA THR A 44 -2.34 14.34 -17.56
C THR A 44 -2.88 15.10 -16.35
N ASP A 45 -2.35 14.81 -15.16
CA ASP A 45 -2.79 15.39 -13.90
C ASP A 45 -1.68 15.27 -12.83
N GLU A 46 -1.78 16.12 -11.80
CA GLU A 46 -0.77 16.24 -10.74
C GLU A 46 -0.60 14.92 -9.96
N ALA A 47 -1.68 14.16 -9.77
CA ALA A 47 -1.63 12.88 -9.07
C ALA A 47 -0.82 11.85 -9.85
N ALA A 48 -1.05 11.75 -11.17
CA ALA A 48 -0.25 10.88 -12.03
C ALA A 48 1.22 11.33 -12.09
N ASP A 49 1.50 12.64 -12.16
CA ASP A 49 2.86 13.15 -12.14
C ASP A 49 3.57 12.83 -10.81
N ARG A 50 2.89 13.02 -9.67
CA ARG A 50 3.41 12.64 -8.36
C ARG A 50 3.70 11.14 -8.27
N MET A 51 2.75 10.31 -8.71
CA MET A 51 2.90 8.86 -8.71
C MET A 51 4.05 8.40 -9.61
N ASN A 52 4.29 9.04 -10.74
CA ASN A 52 5.43 8.71 -11.59
C ASN A 52 6.76 9.22 -11.01
N ALA A 53 6.78 10.38 -10.35
CA ALA A 53 7.99 10.97 -9.77
C ALA A 53 8.47 10.27 -8.48
N ILE A 54 7.56 9.79 -7.62
CA ILE A 54 7.91 9.17 -6.34
C ILE A 54 8.71 7.87 -6.53
N LYS A 55 9.69 7.62 -5.64
CA LYS A 55 10.48 6.39 -5.62
C LYS A 55 9.60 5.20 -5.23
N LYS A 56 9.74 4.08 -5.94
CA LYS A 56 8.93 2.86 -5.74
C LYS A 56 9.84 1.69 -5.44
N TYR A 57 9.51 0.94 -4.40
CA TYR A 57 10.16 -0.30 -4.03
C TYR A 57 9.19 -1.46 -4.25
N VAL A 58 9.56 -2.41 -5.10
CA VAL A 58 8.75 -3.59 -5.37
C VAL A 58 9.41 -4.80 -4.73
N VAL A 59 8.75 -5.38 -3.73
CA VAL A 59 9.23 -6.60 -3.08
C VAL A 59 8.82 -7.79 -3.93
N SER A 60 9.78 -8.42 -4.61
CA SER A 60 9.52 -9.55 -5.51
C SER A 60 10.79 -10.32 -5.87
N ASN A 61 10.73 -11.65 -5.82
CA ASN A 61 11.81 -12.52 -6.33
C ASN A 61 11.69 -12.86 -7.82
N THR A 62 10.67 -12.33 -8.50
CA THR A 62 10.32 -12.74 -9.87
C THR A 62 10.19 -11.57 -10.85
N LEU A 63 10.09 -10.34 -10.35
CA LEU A 63 10.09 -9.14 -11.19
C LEU A 63 11.55 -8.72 -11.36
N THR A 64 12.11 -8.89 -12.56
CA THR A 64 13.53 -8.62 -12.81
C THR A 64 13.78 -7.37 -13.66
N ASP A 65 12.77 -6.89 -14.38
CA ASP A 65 12.87 -5.75 -15.31
C ASP A 65 11.63 -4.84 -15.19
N PRO A 66 11.59 -3.96 -14.17
CA PRO A 66 10.45 -3.06 -13.99
C PRO A 66 10.45 -1.95 -15.04
N SER A 67 9.38 -1.90 -15.85
CA SER A 67 9.18 -0.86 -16.87
C SER A 67 8.73 0.50 -16.32
N TRP A 68 8.19 0.55 -15.09
CA TRP A 68 7.65 1.77 -14.52
C TRP A 68 8.78 2.62 -13.92
N THR A 69 8.81 3.90 -14.29
CA THR A 69 9.87 4.83 -13.88
C THR A 69 10.01 4.95 -12.35
N ASN A 70 11.24 5.21 -11.90
CA ASN A 70 11.64 5.32 -10.50
C ASN A 70 11.35 4.06 -9.65
N THR A 71 11.40 2.87 -10.27
CA THR A 71 11.19 1.59 -9.59
C THR A 71 12.50 0.89 -9.26
N GLU A 72 12.60 0.36 -8.05
CA GLU A 72 13.65 -0.51 -7.59
C GLU A 72 13.04 -1.81 -7.05
N VAL A 73 13.61 -2.94 -7.42
CA VAL A 73 13.14 -4.25 -6.94
C VAL A 73 13.96 -4.66 -5.73
N ILE A 74 13.28 -4.96 -4.62
CA ILE A 74 13.85 -5.56 -3.42
C ILE A 74 13.60 -7.07 -3.51
N SER A 75 14.67 -7.86 -3.50
CA SER A 75 14.62 -9.31 -3.70
C SER A 75 15.75 -10.02 -2.95
N GLY A 76 15.67 -11.34 -2.86
CA GLY A 76 16.70 -12.19 -2.26
C GLY A 76 16.46 -12.49 -0.78
N ASP A 77 17.41 -13.22 -0.20
CA ASP A 77 17.30 -13.79 1.16
C ASP A 77 17.42 -12.72 2.27
N ASP A 78 18.03 -11.57 1.98
CA ASP A 78 18.20 -10.46 2.92
C ASP A 78 17.10 -9.37 2.80
N VAL A 79 15.96 -9.70 2.18
CA VAL A 79 14.82 -8.77 1.97
C VAL A 79 14.42 -8.03 3.25
N VAL A 80 14.38 -8.71 4.40
CA VAL A 80 13.99 -8.10 5.69
C VAL A 80 15.01 -7.05 6.13
N GLU A 81 16.30 -7.31 5.94
CA GLU A 81 17.37 -6.35 6.28
C GLU A 81 17.42 -5.17 5.30
N GLN A 82 17.09 -5.40 4.03
CA GLN A 82 16.91 -4.31 3.07
C GLN A 82 15.73 -3.41 3.48
N LEU A 83 14.60 -3.99 3.91
CA LEU A 83 13.44 -3.24 4.39
C LEU A 83 13.70 -2.48 5.71
N ARG A 84 14.47 -3.06 6.63
CA ARG A 84 14.94 -2.36 7.84
C ARG A 84 15.77 -1.14 7.51
N ARG A 85 16.80 -1.31 6.66
CA ARG A 85 17.64 -0.21 6.20
C ARG A 85 16.84 0.86 5.48
N LEU A 86 15.86 0.47 4.67
CA LEU A 86 14.97 1.41 4.00
C LEU A 86 14.15 2.23 5.02
N LYS A 87 13.58 1.58 6.03
CA LYS A 87 12.82 2.24 7.10
C LYS A 87 13.69 3.18 7.95
N GLU A 88 14.96 2.85 8.14
CA GLU A 88 15.93 3.64 8.91
C GLU A 88 16.63 4.73 8.08
N SER A 89 16.48 4.70 6.75
CA SER A 89 17.15 5.65 5.86
C SER A 89 16.61 7.06 5.98
N GLU A 90 17.39 8.05 5.53
CA GLU A 90 16.92 9.43 5.46
C GLU A 90 15.73 9.54 4.50
N GLY A 91 14.59 9.95 5.04
CA GLY A 91 13.31 10.05 4.33
C GLY A 91 12.17 10.19 5.34
N GLY A 92 11.00 10.57 4.85
CA GLY A 92 9.77 10.62 5.64
C GLY A 92 8.94 9.35 5.43
N GLN A 93 7.65 9.55 5.13
CA GLN A 93 6.67 8.48 5.15
C GLN A 93 6.82 7.52 3.96
N ILE A 94 6.82 6.21 4.23
CA ILE A 94 6.77 5.16 3.21
C ILE A 94 5.36 4.60 3.16
N LEU A 95 4.65 4.80 2.04
CA LEU A 95 3.30 4.31 1.86
C LEU A 95 3.30 2.93 1.19
N GLN A 96 2.66 1.97 1.84
CA GLN A 96 2.40 0.67 1.23
C GLN A 96 1.05 0.67 0.51
N TYR A 97 1.05 0.27 -0.76
CA TYR A 97 -0.19 -0.06 -1.47
C TYR A 97 -0.50 -1.56 -1.43
N GLY A 98 -1.78 -1.87 -1.22
CA GLY A 98 -2.31 -3.23 -1.17
C GLY A 98 -2.04 -3.95 0.15
N PHE A 99 -2.75 -5.07 0.33
CA PHE A 99 -2.55 -5.97 1.45
C PHE A 99 -2.20 -7.37 0.93
N GLY A 100 -1.17 -8.02 1.48
CA GLY A 100 -0.68 -9.25 0.89
C GLY A 100 0.58 -9.80 1.56
N PRO A 101 1.40 -10.55 0.81
CA PRO A 101 2.67 -11.09 1.32
C PRO A 101 3.62 -10.02 1.87
N VAL A 102 3.65 -8.83 1.25
CA VAL A 102 4.49 -7.71 1.73
C VAL A 102 4.02 -7.19 3.09
N SER A 103 2.72 -6.93 3.26
CA SER A 103 2.19 -6.47 4.56
C SER A 103 2.44 -7.50 5.65
N ARG A 104 2.32 -8.79 5.32
CA ARG A 104 2.59 -9.91 6.25
C ARG A 104 4.06 -9.94 6.64
N LEU A 105 4.98 -9.87 5.68
CA LEU A 105 6.42 -9.79 5.93
C LEU A 105 6.75 -8.60 6.86
N LEU A 106 6.16 -7.43 6.60
CA LEU A 106 6.37 -6.25 7.44
C LEU A 106 5.82 -6.46 8.86
N LEU A 107 4.64 -7.07 9.01
CA LEU A 107 4.05 -7.39 10.31
C LEU A 107 4.90 -8.40 11.10
N ASP A 108 5.29 -9.50 10.47
CA ASP A 108 6.04 -10.60 11.07
C ASP A 108 7.40 -10.15 11.63
N HIS A 109 7.96 -9.09 11.06
CA HIS A 109 9.26 -8.54 11.44
C HIS A 109 9.17 -7.19 12.18
N GLY A 110 7.97 -6.75 12.57
CA GLY A 110 7.77 -5.50 13.34
C GLY A 110 8.10 -4.22 12.54
N LEU A 111 7.99 -4.28 11.22
CA LEU A 111 8.30 -3.18 10.30
C LEU A 111 7.07 -2.39 9.88
N LEU A 112 5.85 -2.90 10.09
CA LEU A 112 4.62 -2.13 9.86
C LEU A 112 4.33 -1.22 11.06
N ASP A 113 4.21 0.08 10.83
CA ASP A 113 3.85 1.05 11.88
C ASP A 113 2.34 1.29 11.97
N GLU A 114 1.70 1.42 10.82
CA GLU A 114 0.31 1.80 10.70
C GLU A 114 -0.38 1.03 9.56
N LEU A 115 -1.60 0.58 9.82
CA LEU A 115 -2.47 -0.10 8.86
C LEU A 115 -3.74 0.74 8.70
N VAL A 116 -3.94 1.31 7.51
CA VAL A 116 -5.17 2.02 7.15
C VAL A 116 -6.04 1.10 6.31
N ILE A 117 -7.21 0.72 6.84
CA ILE A 117 -8.19 -0.10 6.13
C ILE A 117 -9.27 0.81 5.57
N TRP A 118 -9.46 0.74 4.26
CA TRP A 118 -10.56 1.40 3.56
C TRP A 118 -11.72 0.43 3.43
N LEU A 119 -12.76 0.62 4.24
CA LEU A 119 -13.97 -0.17 4.19
C LEU A 119 -14.97 0.49 3.24
N HIS A 120 -15.17 -0.10 2.08
CA HIS A 120 -16.19 0.33 1.13
C HIS A 120 -17.53 -0.34 1.45
N PRO A 121 -18.67 0.39 1.39
CA PRO A 121 -20.00 -0.13 1.72
C PRO A 121 -20.59 -0.98 0.57
N VAL A 122 -19.80 -1.92 0.04
CA VAL A 122 -20.20 -2.79 -1.07
C VAL A 122 -19.59 -4.18 -0.93
N LEU A 123 -20.35 -5.20 -1.34
CA LEU A 123 -19.87 -6.57 -1.49
C LEU A 123 -19.76 -6.87 -2.98
N SER A 124 -18.57 -7.26 -3.43
CA SER A 124 -18.33 -7.57 -4.84
C SER A 124 -17.46 -8.82 -5.00
N GLY A 125 -17.85 -9.68 -5.95
CA GLY A 125 -17.10 -10.87 -6.33
C GLY A 125 -17.18 -12.06 -5.36
N ARG A 126 -16.41 -13.09 -5.68
CA ARG A 126 -16.11 -14.23 -4.79
C ARG A 126 -14.65 -14.11 -4.38
N ALA A 127 -14.39 -13.90 -3.10
CA ALA A 127 -13.02 -13.95 -2.59
C ALA A 127 -12.51 -15.40 -2.58
N THR A 128 -11.29 -15.60 -3.03
CA THR A 128 -10.52 -16.81 -2.76
C THR A 128 -9.93 -16.72 -1.36
N SER A 129 -9.60 -17.87 -0.74
CA SER A 129 -8.90 -17.87 0.55
C SER A 129 -7.58 -17.08 0.49
N GLU A 130 -6.96 -17.06 -0.70
CA GLU A 130 -6.11 -16.02 -1.32
C GLU A 130 -6.06 -14.64 -0.67
N GLU A 131 -7.25 -14.06 -0.70
CA GLU A 131 -7.50 -12.63 -0.66
C GLU A 131 -8.14 -12.24 0.67
N LEU A 132 -8.46 -13.22 1.52
CA LEU A 132 -8.95 -12.98 2.86
C LEU A 132 -7.84 -12.36 3.71
N LEU A 133 -8.22 -11.33 4.48
CA LEU A 133 -7.38 -10.72 5.51
C LEU A 133 -6.96 -11.74 6.59
N TYR A 134 -7.83 -12.73 6.84
CA TYR A 134 -7.62 -13.79 7.82
C TYR A 134 -7.09 -15.07 7.16
N ARG A 135 -5.95 -15.58 7.66
CA ARG A 135 -5.38 -16.90 7.35
C ARG A 135 -4.59 -17.45 8.52
N ASP A 136 -4.24 -18.73 8.47
CA ASP A 136 -3.29 -19.34 9.40
C ASP A 136 -1.94 -18.59 9.33
N GLY A 137 -1.49 -18.03 10.47
CA GLY A 137 -0.33 -17.16 10.52
C GLY A 137 -0.25 -16.30 11.77
N VAL A 138 0.58 -15.25 11.71
CA VAL A 138 0.91 -14.37 12.84
C VAL A 138 -0.32 -13.73 13.49
N GLN A 139 -0.42 -13.90 14.81
CA GLN A 139 -1.44 -13.26 15.63
C GLN A 139 -0.92 -11.91 16.15
N THR A 140 -1.14 -10.85 15.37
CA THR A 140 -0.89 -9.47 15.80
C THR A 140 -2.19 -8.85 16.29
N ARG A 141 -2.16 -8.26 17.49
CA ARG A 141 -3.25 -7.39 17.97
C ARG A 141 -3.02 -5.99 17.46
N PHE A 142 -4.09 -5.28 17.17
CA PHE A 142 -4.05 -3.90 16.73
C PHE A 142 -4.85 -3.01 17.68
N ASP A 143 -4.37 -1.78 17.85
CA ASP A 143 -5.10 -0.70 18.49
C ASP A 143 -5.71 0.21 17.41
N LEU A 144 -7.02 0.46 17.51
CA LEU A 144 -7.67 1.47 16.68
C LEU A 144 -7.23 2.85 17.16
N VAL A 145 -6.54 3.59 16.31
CA VAL A 145 -6.01 4.92 16.63
C VAL A 145 -6.68 6.04 15.85
N GLY A 146 -7.46 5.71 14.82
CA GLY A 146 -8.20 6.70 14.03
C GLY A 146 -9.39 6.09 13.31
N THR A 147 -10.42 6.90 13.11
CA THR A 147 -11.58 6.55 12.29
C THR A 147 -12.03 7.80 11.55
N ASP A 148 -12.19 7.68 10.25
CA ASP A 148 -12.74 8.72 9.39
C ASP A 148 -13.90 8.13 8.58
N VAL A 149 -15.07 8.76 8.68
CA VAL A 149 -16.33 8.26 8.12
C VAL A 149 -16.80 9.26 7.07
N HIS A 150 -16.75 8.85 5.82
CA HIS A 150 -17.13 9.72 4.69
C HIS A 150 -18.64 9.66 4.46
N SER A 151 -19.17 10.74 3.87
CA SER A 151 -20.58 10.88 3.53
C SER A 151 -21.10 9.80 2.57
N THR A 152 -20.22 9.19 1.78
CA THR A 152 -20.51 8.04 0.90
C THR A 152 -20.65 6.70 1.63
N GLY A 153 -20.33 6.66 2.93
CA GLY A 153 -20.28 5.44 3.73
C GLY A 153 -18.96 4.68 3.64
N ILE A 154 -17.95 5.21 2.94
CA ILE A 154 -16.57 4.73 3.06
C ILE A 154 -16.06 5.04 4.47
N ILE A 155 -15.40 4.07 5.10
CA ILE A 155 -14.81 4.24 6.43
C ILE A 155 -13.33 3.92 6.35
N LEU A 156 -12.47 4.87 6.75
CA LEU A 156 -11.06 4.65 6.95
C LEU A 156 -10.82 4.29 8.42
N LEU A 157 -10.23 3.12 8.66
CA LEU A 157 -9.88 2.64 9.99
C LEU A 157 -8.36 2.61 10.10
N THR A 158 -7.79 3.44 10.97
CA THR A 158 -6.35 3.51 11.19
C THR A 158 -5.98 2.71 12.43
N TYR A 159 -5.13 1.71 12.24
CA TYR A 159 -4.69 0.78 13.27
C TYR A 159 -3.18 0.83 13.45
N ARG A 160 -2.71 0.61 14.68
CA ARG A 160 -1.28 0.36 14.96
C ARG A 160 -1.10 -1.03 15.55
N PRO A 161 -0.08 -1.80 15.13
CA PRO A 161 0.26 -3.05 15.80
C PRO A 161 0.55 -2.77 17.27
N ARG A 162 -0.10 -3.54 18.15
CA ARG A 162 0.17 -3.49 19.58
C ARG A 162 1.47 -4.24 19.85
N SER A 163 2.48 -3.55 20.34
CA SER A 163 3.67 -4.18 20.89
C SER A 163 3.26 -5.04 22.10
N GLY A 164 3.67 -6.31 22.11
CA GLY A 164 3.38 -7.25 23.19
C GLY A 164 4.02 -6.86 24.52
#